data_AF-A0AA97HU66-F1
#
_entry.id   AF-A0AA97HU66-F1
#
_cell.length_a   1.000
_cell.length_b   1.000
_cell.length_c   1.000
_cell.angle_alpha   90.00
_cell.angle_beta   90.00
_cell.angle_gamma   90.00
#
_symmetry.space_group_name_H-M   'P 1'
#
loop_
_entity.id
_entity.type
_entity.pdbx_description
1 polymer ?
#
loop_
_entity_poly.entity_id
_entity_poly.type
_entity_poly.pdbx_seq_one_letter_code
_entity_poly.pdbx_strand_id
1 'polypeptide(L)'
;MIEIVLLAFNILLLMLIWECFFKKTLLDTHRDKLFDLRCELRAAFAQKNALNSSAYKETRDLLNAQIALTENLSFLQYILWNNFRRKNKLNQVADDVKYEAKYHISDAELDEVIKKTRVSASDVCASYMVTSSLLLTLIVFTLSVIIGVCMLFKHFTSIFSITIGKERILKIWERAIQKLNLTQDIVEDASMLLIKKS
;
A
#
# COMPACT_ATOMS: atom_id res chain seq x y z
N MET A 1 -42.06 1.09 -10.77
CA MET A 1 -41.62 1.95 -11.90
C MET A 1 -40.95 3.23 -11.42
N ILE A 2 -41.57 4.03 -10.55
CA ILE A 2 -40.99 5.29 -10.03
C ILE A 2 -39.62 5.06 -9.38
N GLU A 3 -39.47 4.00 -8.57
CA GLU A 3 -38.21 3.65 -7.90
C GLU A 3 -37.05 3.40 -8.87
N ILE A 4 -37.31 2.71 -10.00
CA ILE A 4 -36.31 2.42 -11.02
C ILE A 4 -35.85 3.72 -11.70
N VAL A 5 -36.78 4.64 -11.95
CA VAL A 5 -36.48 5.96 -12.53
C VAL A 5 -35.61 6.77 -11.57
N LEU A 6 -35.97 6.83 -10.28
CA LEU A 6 -35.18 7.52 -9.27
C LEU A 6 -33.77 6.93 -9.14
N LEU A 7 -33.65 5.59 -9.17
CA LEU A 7 -32.35 4.92 -9.15
C LEU A 7 -31.48 5.33 -10.35
N ALA A 8 -32.05 5.33 -11.56
CA ALA A 8 -31.33 5.74 -12.77
C ALA A 8 -30.83 7.20 -12.69
N PHE A 9 -31.68 8.11 -12.19
CA PHE A 9 -31.29 9.51 -11.96
C PHE A 9 -30.15 9.64 -10.95
N ASN A 10 -30.20 8.90 -9.84
CA ASN A 10 -29.14 8.91 -8.84
C ASN A 10 -27.81 8.40 -9.39
N ILE A 11 -27.83 7.34 -10.20
CA ILE A 11 -26.61 6.82 -10.85
C ILE A 11 -26.04 7.88 -11.81
N LEU A 12 -26.89 8.54 -12.60
CA LEU A 12 -26.46 9.57 -13.53
C LEU A 12 -25.85 10.79 -12.82
N LEU A 13 -26.46 11.22 -11.71
CA LEU A 13 -25.91 12.27 -10.86
C LEU A 13 -24.55 11.87 -10.27
N LEU A 14 -24.39 10.63 -9.81
CA LEU A 14 -23.13 10.13 -9.27
C LEU A 14 -22.04 10.09 -10.33
N MET A 15 -22.37 9.68 -11.57
CA MET A 15 -21.44 9.72 -12.70
C MET A 15 -21.01 11.16 -13.03
N LEU A 16 -21.94 12.11 -12.98
CA LEU A 16 -21.64 13.53 -13.22
C LEU A 16 -20.72 14.10 -12.13
N ILE A 17 -20.99 13.78 -10.86
CA ILE A 17 -20.12 14.18 -9.74
C ILE A 17 -18.71 13.60 -9.91
N TRP A 18 -18.62 12.33 -10.31
CA TRP A 18 -17.35 11.64 -10.53
C TRP A 18 -16.53 12.31 -11.64
N GLU A 19 -17.09 12.48 -12.84
CA GLU A 19 -16.35 13.01 -13.99
C GLU A 19 -16.05 14.51 -13.86
N CYS A 20 -16.98 15.30 -13.34
CA CYS A 20 -16.83 16.75 -13.32
C CYS A 20 -16.05 17.28 -12.12
N PHE A 21 -16.17 16.66 -10.95
CA PHE A 21 -15.56 17.16 -9.72
C PHE A 21 -14.45 16.23 -9.23
N PHE A 22 -14.77 14.97 -8.93
CA PHE A 22 -13.84 14.09 -8.23
C PHE A 22 -12.59 13.80 -9.07
N LYS A 23 -12.76 13.46 -10.35
CA LYS A 23 -11.65 13.18 -11.27
C LYS A 23 -10.74 14.38 -11.47
N LYS A 24 -11.28 15.61 -11.51
CA LYS A 24 -10.48 16.83 -11.61
C LYS A 24 -9.65 17.08 -10.35
N THR A 25 -10.27 16.96 -9.18
CA THR A 25 -9.54 17.08 -7.91
C THR A 25 -8.42 16.05 -7.81
N LEU A 26 -8.67 14.81 -8.24
CA LEU A 26 -7.65 13.78 -8.30
C LEU A 26 -6.52 14.16 -9.28
N LEU A 27 -6.85 14.65 -10.48
CA LEU A 27 -5.86 15.09 -11.45
C LEU A 27 -4.94 16.16 -10.87
N ASP A 28 -5.50 17.18 -10.25
CA ASP A 28 -4.74 18.29 -9.64
C ASP A 28 -3.83 17.77 -8.52
N THR A 29 -4.37 16.93 -7.63
CA THR A 29 -3.59 16.32 -6.53
C THR A 29 -2.39 15.52 -7.05
N HIS A 30 -2.53 14.80 -8.16
CA HIS A 30 -1.42 14.02 -8.72
C HIS A 30 -0.43 14.90 -9.51
N ARG A 31 -0.91 15.96 -10.17
CA ARG A 31 -0.04 16.96 -10.80
C ARG A 31 0.82 17.68 -9.78
N ASP A 32 0.27 18.03 -8.62
CA ASP A 32 1.03 18.66 -7.53
C ASP A 32 2.16 17.76 -7.05
N LYS A 33 1.90 16.46 -6.84
CA LYS A 33 2.96 15.49 -6.50
C LYS A 33 4.06 15.41 -7.56
N LEU A 34 3.70 15.47 -8.85
CA LEU A 34 4.70 15.49 -9.93
C LEU A 34 5.49 16.82 -9.96
N PHE A 35 4.85 17.94 -9.62
CA PHE A 35 5.54 19.22 -9.45
C PHE A 35 6.52 19.19 -8.28
N ASP A 36 6.14 18.58 -7.16
CA ASP A 36 7.02 18.39 -6.00
C ASP A 36 8.25 17.55 -6.36
N LEU A 37 8.06 16.41 -7.03
CA LEU A 37 9.16 15.57 -7.53
C LEU A 37 10.11 16.35 -8.45
N ARG A 38 9.58 17.24 -9.29
CA ARG A 38 10.39 18.11 -10.16
C ARG A 38 11.21 19.11 -9.35
N CYS A 39 10.64 19.67 -8.27
CA CYS A 39 11.33 20.58 -7.36
C CYS A 39 12.44 19.85 -6.59
N GLU A 40 12.17 18.65 -6.09
CA GLU A 40 13.16 17.79 -5.41
C GLU A 40 14.32 17.44 -6.34
N LEU A 41 14.03 17.01 -7.58
CA LEU A 41 15.04 16.74 -8.60
C LEU A 41 15.92 17.97 -8.84
N ARG A 42 15.32 19.15 -9.02
CA ARG A 42 16.07 20.39 -9.22
C ARG A 42 16.97 20.69 -8.03
N ALA A 43 16.49 20.52 -6.80
CA ALA A 43 17.27 20.78 -5.59
C ALA A 43 18.50 19.86 -5.50
N ALA A 44 18.33 18.56 -5.76
CA ALA A 44 19.42 17.59 -5.74
C ALA A 44 20.52 17.92 -6.80
N PHE A 45 20.12 18.27 -8.02
CA PHE A 45 21.07 18.65 -9.07
C PHE A 45 21.70 20.03 -8.85
N ALA A 46 20.99 20.97 -8.23
CA ALA A 46 21.54 22.28 -7.88
C ALA A 46 22.66 22.18 -6.83
N GLN A 47 22.50 21.30 -5.83
CA GLN A 47 23.53 21.08 -4.80
C GLN A 47 24.87 20.60 -5.38
N LYS A 48 24.83 19.87 -6.50
CA LYS A 48 26.02 19.36 -7.21
C LYS A 48 26.44 20.24 -8.40
N ASN A 49 25.85 21.43 -8.58
CA ASN A 49 26.06 22.30 -9.74
C ASN A 49 25.84 21.60 -11.10
N ALA A 50 24.98 20.58 -11.15
CA ALA A 50 24.79 19.69 -12.30
C ALA A 50 23.52 19.98 -13.11
N LEU A 51 22.91 21.16 -12.96
CA LEU A 51 21.66 21.56 -13.64
C LEU A 51 21.76 21.60 -15.17
N ASN A 52 22.98 21.67 -15.73
CA ASN A 52 23.19 21.66 -17.17
C ASN A 52 23.41 20.25 -17.74
N SER A 53 23.45 19.22 -16.89
CA SER A 53 23.65 17.83 -17.31
C SER A 53 22.53 17.34 -18.23
N SER A 54 22.88 16.45 -19.16
CA SER A 54 21.92 15.80 -20.07
C SER A 54 20.84 15.06 -19.29
N ALA A 55 21.26 14.28 -18.29
CA ALA A 55 20.39 13.45 -17.49
C ALA A 55 19.37 14.25 -16.66
N TYR A 56 19.74 15.43 -16.14
CA TYR A 56 18.77 16.35 -15.51
C TYR A 56 17.71 16.81 -16.51
N LYS A 57 18.14 17.26 -17.70
CA LYS A 57 17.22 17.76 -18.75
C LYS A 57 16.23 16.68 -19.16
N GLU A 58 16.73 15.47 -19.45
CA GLU A 58 15.90 14.32 -19.84
C GLU A 58 14.91 13.93 -18.72
N THR A 59 15.35 13.88 -17.46
CA THR A 59 14.46 13.54 -16.34
C THR A 59 13.41 14.62 -16.11
N ARG A 60 13.78 15.90 -16.22
CA ARG A 60 12.86 17.03 -16.11
C ARG A 60 11.84 17.02 -17.24
N ASP A 61 12.27 16.74 -18.46
CA ASP A 61 11.41 16.72 -19.63
C ASP A 61 10.43 15.54 -19.56
N LEU A 62 10.86 14.39 -19.03
CA LEU A 62 9.99 13.28 -18.67
C LEU A 62 8.91 13.69 -17.65
N LEU A 63 9.29 14.35 -16.55
CA LEU A 63 8.32 14.83 -15.55
C LEU A 63 7.34 15.83 -16.13
N ASN A 64 7.82 16.79 -16.94
CA ASN A 64 6.96 17.76 -17.60
C ASN A 64 5.98 17.08 -18.57
N ALA A 65 6.44 16.08 -19.33
CA ALA A 65 5.58 15.29 -20.20
C ALA A 65 4.51 14.54 -19.39
N GLN A 66 4.89 13.95 -18.25
CA GLN A 66 3.95 13.28 -17.36
C GLN A 66 2.92 14.27 -16.79
N ILE A 67 3.33 15.43 -16.28
CA ILE A 67 2.42 16.48 -15.78
C ILE A 67 1.40 16.90 -16.86
N ALA A 68 1.90 17.17 -18.07
CA ALA A 68 1.07 17.59 -19.19
C ALA A 68 0.08 16.49 -19.62
N LEU A 69 0.55 15.25 -19.71
CA LEU A 69 -0.21 14.13 -20.25
C LEU A 69 -0.98 13.32 -19.20
N THR A 70 -0.86 13.65 -17.89
CA THR A 70 -1.47 12.85 -16.80
C THR A 70 -2.94 12.58 -17.06
N GLU A 71 -3.69 13.58 -17.52
CA GLU A 71 -5.12 13.47 -17.80
C GLU A 71 -5.46 12.44 -18.89
N ASN A 72 -4.57 12.27 -19.87
CA ASN A 72 -4.75 11.37 -21.01
C ASN A 72 -4.29 9.93 -20.71
N LEU A 73 -3.76 9.67 -19.52
CA LEU A 73 -3.26 8.36 -19.14
C LEU A 73 -4.42 7.40 -18.82
N SER A 74 -4.60 6.39 -19.67
CA SER A 74 -5.52 5.29 -19.41
C SER A 74 -4.78 4.05 -18.90
N PHE A 75 -5.32 3.42 -17.86
CA PHE A 75 -4.81 2.16 -17.31
C PHE A 75 -4.73 1.05 -18.37
N LEU A 76 -5.73 0.97 -19.25
CA LEU A 76 -5.76 -0.05 -20.31
C LEU A 76 -4.63 0.18 -21.33
N GLN A 77 -4.43 1.43 -21.74
CA GLN A 77 -3.33 1.80 -22.64
C GLN A 77 -1.97 1.45 -22.02
N TYR A 78 -1.80 1.71 -20.72
CA TYR A 78 -0.60 1.35 -19.99
C TYR A 78 -0.33 -0.16 -19.98
N ILE A 79 -1.35 -0.99 -19.70
CA ILE A 79 -1.22 -2.46 -19.74
C ILE A 79 -0.88 -2.94 -21.16
N LEU A 80 -1.58 -2.44 -22.17
CA LEU A 80 -1.37 -2.83 -23.56
C LEU A 80 0.05 -2.48 -24.02
N TRP A 81 0.51 -1.26 -23.70
CA TRP A 81 1.86 -0.81 -23.97
C TRP A 81 2.91 -1.69 -23.28
N ASN A 82 2.73 -1.99 -21.99
CA ASN A 82 3.67 -2.84 -21.25
C ASN A 82 3.73 -4.26 -21.81
N ASN A 83 2.58 -4.84 -22.16
CA ASN A 83 2.51 -6.15 -22.81
C ASN A 83 3.17 -6.14 -24.19
N PHE A 84 2.99 -5.09 -24.97
CA PHE A 84 3.65 -4.92 -26.27
C PHE A 84 5.17 -4.84 -26.11
N ARG A 85 5.67 -4.04 -25.16
CA ARG A 85 7.12 -3.96 -24.85
C ARG A 85 7.67 -5.31 -24.40
N ARG A 86 6.96 -6.05 -23.54
CA ARG A 86 7.41 -7.37 -23.06
C ARG A 86 7.56 -8.40 -24.17
N LYS A 87 6.68 -8.36 -25.19
CA LYS A 87 6.72 -9.30 -26.32
C LYS A 87 7.83 -8.98 -27.33
N ASN A 88 8.21 -7.71 -27.47
CA ASN A 88 9.18 -7.25 -28.46
C ASN A 88 10.56 -6.99 -27.84
N LYS A 89 11.40 -8.04 -27.74
CA LYS A 89 12.75 -7.96 -27.17
C LYS A 89 13.67 -6.95 -27.89
N LEU A 90 13.53 -6.78 -29.20
CA LEU A 90 14.31 -5.80 -29.98
C LEU A 90 14.06 -4.36 -29.54
N ASN A 91 12.83 -4.03 -29.15
CA ASN A 91 12.50 -2.71 -28.66
C ASN A 91 13.09 -2.47 -27.26
N GLN A 92 13.20 -3.50 -26.43
CA GLN A 92 13.83 -3.39 -25.11
C GLN A 92 15.31 -3.03 -25.24
N VAL A 93 16.05 -3.77 -26.08
CA VAL A 93 17.49 -3.49 -26.32
C VAL A 93 17.70 -2.08 -26.87
N ALA A 94 16.86 -1.64 -27.82
CA ALA A 94 16.93 -0.29 -28.36
C ALA A 94 16.65 0.80 -27.32
N ASP A 95 15.72 0.54 -26.39
CA ASP A 95 15.41 1.45 -25.29
C ASP A 95 16.53 1.49 -24.25
N ASP A 96 17.17 0.36 -23.97
CA ASP A 96 18.30 0.26 -23.03
C ASP A 96 19.53 1.03 -23.54
N VAL A 97 19.83 0.92 -24.83
CA VAL A 97 20.92 1.70 -25.47
C VAL A 97 20.62 3.20 -25.42
N LYS A 98 19.37 3.61 -25.70
CA LYS A 98 18.96 5.02 -25.57
C LYS A 98 19.03 5.49 -24.13
N TYR A 99 18.72 4.62 -23.18
CA TYR A 99 18.77 4.92 -21.76
C TYR A 99 20.20 5.24 -21.32
N GLU A 100 21.14 4.35 -21.63
CA GLU A 100 22.56 4.56 -21.30
C GLU A 100 23.10 5.85 -21.92
N ALA A 101 22.75 6.13 -23.18
CA ALA A 101 23.21 7.36 -23.85
C ALA A 101 22.64 8.65 -23.23
N LYS A 102 21.38 8.65 -22.76
CA LYS A 102 20.69 9.85 -22.26
C LYS A 102 20.92 10.13 -20.79
N TYR A 103 21.07 9.08 -19.99
CA TYR A 103 21.11 9.13 -18.52
C TYR A 103 22.50 8.85 -17.95
N HIS A 104 23.56 8.80 -18.77
CA HIS A 104 24.91 8.60 -18.27
C HIS A 104 25.32 9.72 -17.30
N ILE A 105 25.58 9.35 -16.05
CA ILE A 105 26.12 10.20 -15.00
C ILE A 105 27.23 9.42 -14.30
N SER A 106 28.35 10.09 -13.99
CA SER A 106 29.46 9.50 -13.23
C SER A 106 29.25 9.53 -11.72
N ASP A 107 28.41 10.44 -11.23
CA ASP A 107 28.05 10.57 -9.81
C ASP A 107 26.93 9.57 -9.42
N ALA A 108 27.28 8.61 -8.56
CA ALA A 108 26.37 7.56 -8.10
C ALA A 108 25.16 8.12 -7.33
N GLU A 109 25.32 9.24 -6.59
CA GLU A 109 24.22 9.83 -5.83
C GLU A 109 23.14 10.40 -6.76
N LEU A 110 23.57 11.07 -7.84
CA LEU A 110 22.65 11.63 -8.82
C LEU A 110 21.94 10.55 -9.66
N ASP A 111 22.61 9.43 -9.94
CA ASP A 111 21.97 8.27 -10.59
C ASP A 111 20.86 7.66 -9.70
N GLU A 112 21.11 7.53 -8.39
CA GLU A 112 20.09 7.08 -7.45
C GLU A 112 18.89 8.06 -7.39
N VAL A 113 19.16 9.36 -7.37
CA VAL A 113 18.11 10.39 -7.41
C VAL A 113 17.26 10.27 -8.68
N ILE A 114 17.87 10.08 -9.85
CA ILE A 114 17.15 9.88 -11.12
C ILE A 114 16.26 8.63 -11.03
N LYS A 115 16.84 7.50 -10.61
CA LYS A 115 16.11 6.23 -10.49
C LYS A 115 14.91 6.37 -9.55
N LYS A 116 15.13 6.94 -8.37
CA LYS A 116 14.07 7.20 -7.39
C LYS A 116 12.98 8.10 -7.96
N THR A 117 13.37 9.22 -8.56
CA THR A 117 12.42 10.19 -9.16
C THR A 117 11.56 9.53 -10.24
N ARG A 118 12.16 8.72 -11.12
CA ARG A 118 11.43 8.02 -12.19
C ARG A 118 10.46 6.98 -11.67
N VAL A 119 10.86 6.22 -10.65
CA VAL A 119 9.98 5.25 -9.97
C VAL A 119 8.81 5.98 -9.31
N SER A 120 9.09 7.00 -8.49
CA SER A 120 8.04 7.79 -7.82
C SER A 120 7.09 8.45 -8.81
N ALA A 121 7.59 9.00 -9.91
CA ALA A 121 6.74 9.61 -10.92
C ALA A 121 5.85 8.59 -11.64
N SER A 122 6.38 7.38 -11.88
CA SER A 122 5.60 6.27 -12.44
C SER A 122 4.52 5.80 -11.47
N ASP A 123 4.81 5.73 -10.17
CA ASP A 123 3.86 5.37 -9.13
C ASP A 123 2.74 6.40 -9.01
N VAL A 124 3.07 7.70 -9.07
CA VAL A 124 2.07 8.79 -9.09
C VAL A 124 1.16 8.66 -10.31
N CYS A 125 1.71 8.44 -11.50
CA CYS A 125 0.91 8.23 -12.71
C CYS A 125 0.02 6.99 -12.61
N ALA A 126 0.55 5.87 -12.13
CA ALA A 126 -0.22 4.62 -11.95
C ALA A 126 -1.34 4.80 -10.92
N SER A 127 -1.07 5.49 -9.82
CA SER A 127 -2.07 5.82 -8.80
C SER A 127 -3.20 6.67 -9.39
N TYR A 128 -2.88 7.67 -10.21
CA TYR A 128 -3.89 8.44 -10.94
C TYR A 128 -4.71 7.56 -11.89
N MET A 129 -4.09 6.70 -12.71
CA MET A 129 -4.81 5.81 -13.63
C MET A 129 -5.81 4.89 -12.92
N VAL A 130 -5.47 4.41 -11.73
CA VAL A 130 -6.36 3.57 -10.91
C VAL A 130 -7.48 4.40 -10.30
N THR A 131 -7.15 5.52 -9.66
CA THR A 131 -8.13 6.35 -8.92
C THR A 131 -9.04 7.16 -9.82
N SER A 132 -8.63 7.47 -11.05
CA SER A 132 -9.45 8.16 -12.06
C SER A 132 -10.49 7.24 -12.71
N SER A 133 -10.29 5.92 -12.64
CA SER A 133 -11.24 4.93 -13.14
C SER A 133 -12.25 4.57 -12.05
N LEU A 134 -13.54 4.87 -12.28
CA LEU A 134 -14.62 4.55 -11.36
C LEU A 134 -14.66 3.06 -11.01
N LEU A 135 -14.54 2.20 -12.02
CA LEU A 135 -14.59 0.75 -11.85
C LEU A 135 -13.41 0.22 -11.03
N LEU A 136 -12.19 0.66 -11.34
CA LEU A 136 -11.01 0.24 -10.57
C LEU A 136 -11.07 0.76 -9.14
N THR A 137 -11.53 2.00 -8.95
CA THR A 137 -11.71 2.58 -7.62
C THR A 137 -12.71 1.78 -6.79
N LEU A 138 -13.84 1.37 -7.36
CA LEU A 138 -14.81 0.51 -6.69
C LEU A 138 -14.22 -0.87 -6.34
N ILE A 139 -13.42 -1.48 -7.22
CA ILE A 139 -12.72 -2.75 -6.94
C ILE A 139 -11.73 -2.58 -5.78
N VAL A 140 -10.89 -1.54 -5.82
CA VAL A 140 -9.90 -1.29 -4.75
C VAL A 140 -10.60 -1.00 -3.43
N PHE A 141 -11.67 -0.19 -3.45
CA PHE A 141 -12.46 0.12 -2.26
C PHE A 141 -13.09 -1.15 -1.65
N THR A 142 -13.78 -1.96 -2.47
CA THR A 142 -14.41 -3.21 -1.99
C THR A 142 -13.39 -4.19 -1.44
N LEU A 143 -12.24 -4.39 -2.12
CA LEU A 143 -11.16 -5.23 -1.61
C LEU A 143 -10.59 -4.70 -0.29
N SER A 144 -10.40 -3.39 -0.16
CA SER A 144 -9.89 -2.78 1.08
C SER A 144 -10.83 -3.00 2.27
N VAL A 145 -12.15 -2.91 2.04
CA VAL A 145 -13.17 -3.19 3.07
C VAL A 145 -13.14 -4.67 3.46
N ILE A 146 -13.10 -5.58 2.49
CA ILE A 146 -13.02 -7.02 2.77
C ILE A 146 -11.77 -7.36 3.59
N ILE A 147 -10.61 -6.83 3.20
CA ILE A 147 -9.34 -7.04 3.91
C ILE A 147 -9.43 -6.49 5.34
N GLY A 148 -9.97 -5.28 5.51
CA GLY A 148 -10.17 -4.66 6.83
C GLY A 148 -11.06 -5.52 7.74
N VAL A 149 -12.17 -6.04 7.22
CA VAL A 149 -13.06 -6.96 7.96
C VAL A 149 -12.33 -8.26 8.33
N CYS A 150 -11.58 -8.85 7.41
CA CYS A 150 -10.79 -10.05 7.68
C CYS A 150 -9.71 -9.81 8.75
N MET A 151 -9.04 -8.65 8.74
CA MET A 151 -8.07 -8.28 9.77
C MET A 151 -8.72 -8.12 11.14
N LEU A 152 -9.88 -7.46 11.20
CA LEU A 152 -10.66 -7.35 12.44
C LEU A 152 -11.11 -8.71 12.97
N PHE A 153 -11.58 -9.61 12.08
CA PHE A 153 -11.97 -10.96 12.47
C PHE A 153 -10.78 -11.79 12.99
N LYS A 154 -9.62 -11.68 12.34
CA LYS A 154 -8.37 -12.31 12.82
C LYS A 154 -7.96 -11.77 14.19
N HIS A 155 -8.09 -10.46 14.40
CA HIS A 155 -7.78 -9.85 15.69
C HIS A 155 -8.76 -10.30 16.78
N PHE A 156 -10.05 -10.35 16.48
CA PHE A 156 -11.10 -10.83 17.38
C PHE A 156 -10.89 -12.29 17.80
N THR A 157 -10.60 -13.17 16.84
CA THR A 157 -10.29 -14.59 17.12
C THR A 157 -8.99 -14.76 17.93
N SER A 158 -7.99 -13.91 17.71
CA SER A 158 -6.76 -13.88 18.52
C SER A 158 -6.99 -13.42 19.97
N ILE A 159 -7.86 -12.45 20.19
CA ILE A 159 -8.23 -12.01 21.56
C ILE A 159 -9.00 -13.13 22.26
N PHE A 160 -9.96 -13.74 21.56
CA PHE A 160 -10.80 -14.79 22.12
C PHE A 160 -10.01 -16.06 22.50
N SER A 161 -8.99 -16.44 21.71
CA SER A 161 -8.12 -17.57 22.02
C SER A 161 -7.25 -17.33 23.26
N ILE A 162 -6.78 -16.10 23.48
CA ILE A 162 -6.03 -15.71 24.69
C ILE A 162 -6.93 -15.74 25.94
N THR A 163 -8.17 -15.26 25.83
CA THR A 163 -9.12 -15.25 26.95
C THR A 163 -9.53 -16.67 27.37
N ILE A 164 -9.82 -17.55 26.40
CA ILE A 164 -10.11 -18.97 26.68
C ILE A 164 -8.88 -19.69 27.24
N GLY A 165 -7.68 -19.34 26.77
CA GLY A 165 -6.42 -19.88 27.29
C GLY A 165 -6.20 -19.53 28.76
N LYS A 166 -6.48 -18.29 29.16
CA LYS A 166 -6.38 -17.85 30.57
C LYS A 166 -7.37 -18.56 31.47
N GLU A 167 -8.63 -18.74 31.06
CA GLU A 167 -9.62 -19.46 31.88
C GLU A 167 -9.26 -20.94 32.09
N ARG A 168 -8.68 -21.60 31.07
CA ARG A 168 -8.20 -22.98 31.21
C ARG A 168 -6.99 -23.08 32.14
N ILE A 169 -6.04 -22.15 32.05
CA ILE A 169 -4.86 -22.14 32.92
C ILE A 169 -5.26 -21.84 34.37
N LEU A 170 -6.19 -20.91 34.61
CA LEU A 170 -6.68 -20.60 35.95
C LEU A 170 -7.37 -21.81 36.60
N LYS A 171 -8.23 -22.51 35.85
CA LYS A 171 -8.89 -23.75 36.32
C LYS A 171 -7.90 -24.89 36.61
N ILE A 172 -6.81 -24.99 35.85
CA ILE A 172 -5.75 -25.98 36.11
C ILE A 172 -4.98 -25.60 37.38
N TRP A 173 -4.67 -24.32 37.57
CA TRP A 173 -3.98 -23.81 38.76
C TRP A 173 -4.82 -23.97 40.03
N GLU A 174 -6.12 -23.67 39.98
CA GLU A 174 -7.04 -23.89 41.10
C GLU A 174 -7.14 -25.37 41.48
N ARG A 175 -7.22 -26.28 40.49
CA ARG A 175 -7.18 -27.73 40.75
C ARG A 175 -5.85 -28.21 41.34
N ALA A 176 -4.74 -27.60 40.93
CA ALA A 176 -3.42 -27.92 41.46
C ALA A 176 -3.27 -27.46 42.92
N ILE A 177 -3.72 -26.24 43.24
CA ILE A 177 -3.77 -25.72 44.63
C ILE A 177 -4.65 -26.61 45.50
N GLN A 178 -5.84 -26.98 45.01
CA GLN A 178 -6.78 -27.82 45.78
C GLN A 178 -6.20 -29.22 46.08
N LYS A 179 -5.46 -29.81 45.13
CA LYS A 179 -4.75 -31.07 45.36
C LYS A 179 -3.58 -30.93 46.34
N LEU A 180 -2.84 -29.82 46.28
CA LEU A 180 -1.72 -29.55 47.18
C LEU A 180 -2.17 -29.37 48.64
N ASN A 181 -3.27 -28.64 48.86
CA ASN A 181 -3.86 -28.50 50.20
C ASN A 181 -4.36 -29.85 50.75
N LEU A 182 -4.97 -30.69 49.90
CA LEU A 182 -5.41 -32.03 50.28
C LEU A 182 -4.24 -32.93 50.72
N THR A 183 -3.06 -32.81 50.07
CA THR A 183 -1.85 -33.52 50.50
C THR A 183 -1.27 -32.97 51.80
N GLN A 184 -1.45 -31.69 52.11
CA GLN A 184 -1.00 -31.11 53.37
C GLN A 184 -1.83 -31.61 54.55
N ASP A 185 -3.16 -31.68 54.40
CA ASP A 185 -4.07 -32.25 55.41
C ASP A 185 -3.74 -33.75 55.67
N ILE A 186 -3.43 -34.52 54.63
CA ILE A 186 -3.03 -35.94 54.76
C ILE A 186 -1.70 -36.10 55.50
N VAL A 187 -0.75 -35.17 55.29
CA VAL A 187 0.55 -35.18 55.99
C VAL A 187 0.41 -34.76 57.45
N GLU A 188 -0.47 -33.80 57.75
CA GLU A 188 -0.79 -33.41 59.14
C GLU A 188 -1.49 -34.53 59.90
N ASP A 189 -2.48 -35.20 59.30
CA ASP A 189 -3.15 -36.36 59.91
C ASP A 189 -2.20 -37.55 60.12
N ALA A 190 -1.29 -37.81 59.18
CA ALA A 190 -0.27 -38.85 59.34
C ALA A 190 0.74 -38.52 60.45
N SER A 191 1.08 -37.24 60.64
CA SER A 191 1.98 -36.80 61.70
C SER A 191 1.34 -36.89 63.09
N MET A 192 0.03 -36.62 63.21
CA MET A 192 -0.71 -36.79 64.47
C MET A 192 -0.85 -38.27 64.90
N LEU A 193 -0.94 -39.19 63.94
CA LEU A 193 -0.95 -40.64 64.23
C LEU A 193 0.39 -41.14 64.77
N LEU A 194 1.51 -40.51 64.40
CA LEU A 194 2.84 -40.88 64.88
C LEU A 194 3.13 -40.36 66.30
N ILE A 195 2.55 -39.22 66.69
CA ILE A 195 2.72 -38.65 68.05
C ILE A 195 1.93 -39.44 69.10
N LYS A 196 0.86 -40.15 68.71
CA LYS A 196 0.00 -40.90 69.65
C LYS A 196 0.53 -42.29 70.02
N LYS A 197 1.70 -42.70 69.50
CA LYS A 197 2.29 -44.04 69.65
C LYS A 197 3.60 -44.07 70.44
N SER A 198 4.03 -42.95 71.02
CA SER A 198 5.08 -42.85 72.05
C SER A 198 4.46 -42.66 73.43
#